data_AF-A0A6V7J5S6-F1
#
_entry.id   AF-A0A6V7J5S6-F1
#
_cell.length_a   1.000
_cell.length_b   1.000
_cell.length_c   1.000
_cell.angle_alpha   90.00
_cell.angle_beta   90.00
_cell.angle_gamma   90.00
#
_symmetry.space_group_name_H-M   'P 1'
#
loop_
_entity.id
_entity.type
_entity.pdbx_description
1 polymer ?
#
loop_
_entity_poly.entity_id
_entity_poly.type
_entity_poly.pdbx_seq_one_letter_code
_entity_poly.pdbx_strand_id
1 'polypeptide(L)'
;NCWVIDPINPNPSHLYRRIQINPSLSLLIKINPLHAENYPEMKLLGSDKEVFKYREILSENLCNWDTEKTIPENILELLAIDEFPQRPVDEEMDNNAICSDEECCICFSMESEEGDLPTEICSNEKCRKYFHSFCLLQ
;
A
#
# COMPACT_ATOMS: atom_id res chain seq x y z
N ASN A 1 -14.09 5.14 -1.48
CA ASN A 1 -14.10 3.68 -1.35
C ASN A 1 -12.80 3.11 -1.87
N CYS A 2 -11.85 2.84 -0.97
CA CYS A 2 -10.59 2.17 -1.27
C CYS A 2 -10.33 1.13 -0.18
N TRP A 3 -9.58 0.09 -0.50
CA TRP A 3 -9.13 -0.89 0.49
C TRP A 3 -7.98 -0.32 1.31
N VAL A 4 -8.26 0.07 2.56
CA VAL A 4 -7.25 0.50 3.54
C VAL A 4 -6.64 -0.73 4.21
N ILE A 5 -5.32 -0.83 4.15
CA ILE A 5 -4.49 -1.88 4.77
C ILE A 5 -4.03 -1.45 6.16
N ASP A 6 -3.58 -0.20 6.27
CA ASP A 6 -2.98 0.38 7.49
C ASP A 6 -3.44 1.82 7.63
N PRO A 7 -3.91 2.26 8.80
CA PRO A 7 -4.20 1.48 10.02
C PRO A 7 -5.38 0.53 9.84
N ILE A 8 -5.29 -0.64 10.47
CA ILE A 8 -6.35 -1.66 10.48
C ILE A 8 -7.66 -1.05 11.01
N ASN A 9 -7.56 -0.25 12.08
CA ASN A 9 -8.68 0.48 12.69
C ASN A 9 -8.44 2.00 12.53
N PRO A 10 -8.83 2.60 11.39
CA PRO A 10 -8.60 4.01 11.14
C PRO A 10 -9.39 4.89 12.10
N ASN A 11 -8.72 5.90 12.63
CA ASN A 11 -9.32 6.94 13.46
C ASN A 11 -8.95 8.33 12.91
N PRO A 12 -9.59 9.42 13.41
CA PRO A 12 -9.30 10.78 12.95
C PRO A 12 -7.89 11.30 13.28
N SER A 13 -7.21 10.73 14.29
CA SER A 13 -5.84 11.13 14.64
C SER A 13 -4.78 10.53 13.72
N HIS A 14 -5.11 9.48 12.97
CA HIS A 14 -4.19 8.90 12.00
C HIS A 14 -4.11 9.78 10.76
N LEU A 15 -2.97 10.46 10.59
CA LEU A 15 -2.67 11.33 9.45
C LEU A 15 -2.00 10.58 8.29
N TYR A 16 -2.16 9.27 8.23
CA TYR A 16 -1.63 8.43 7.16
C TYR A 16 -2.62 7.33 6.78
N ARG A 17 -2.56 6.83 5.55
CA ARG A 17 -3.29 5.64 5.10
C ARG A 17 -2.42 4.86 4.12
N ARG A 18 -2.28 3.55 4.32
CA ARG A 18 -1.78 2.63 3.30
C ARG A 18 -2.99 1.98 2.62
N ILE A 19 -3.07 2.11 1.30
CA ILE A 19 -4.18 1.58 0.50
C ILE A 19 -3.66 0.57 -0.53
N GLN A 20 -4.48 -0.43 -0.83
CA GLN A 20 -4.19 -1.39 -1.90
C GLN A 20 -4.37 -0.72 -3.26
N ILE A 21 -3.42 -0.92 -4.18
CA ILE A 21 -3.51 -0.46 -5.57
C ILE A 21 -3.75 -1.64 -6.51
N ASN A 22 -2.98 -2.71 -6.35
CA ASN A 22 -3.14 -3.96 -7.08
C ASN A 22 -2.54 -5.12 -6.23
N PRO A 23 -2.66 -6.40 -6.62
CA PRO A 23 -2.22 -7.54 -5.78
C PRO A 23 -0.74 -7.54 -5.35
N SER A 24 0.12 -6.74 -5.97
CA SER A 24 1.56 -6.68 -5.68
C SER A 24 2.04 -5.25 -5.37
N LEU A 25 1.12 -4.32 -5.08
CA LEU A 25 1.41 -2.92 -4.85
C LEU A 25 0.39 -2.26 -3.91
N SER A 26 0.93 -1.48 -2.98
CA SER A 26 0.19 -0.61 -2.08
C SER A 26 0.82 0.78 -2.05
N LEU A 27 0.01 1.78 -1.71
CA LEU A 27 0.44 3.18 -1.60
C LEU A 27 0.25 3.66 -0.17
N LEU A 28 1.34 4.07 0.48
CA LEU A 28 1.30 4.78 1.76
C LEU A 28 1.23 6.29 1.49
N ILE A 29 0.20 6.92 2.04
CA ILE A 29 -0.09 8.35 1.94
C ILE A 29 0.06 8.93 3.33
N LYS A 30 0.83 10.00 3.50
CA LYS A 30 0.91 10.77 4.76
C LYS A 30 0.56 12.23 4.53
N ILE A 31 -0.34 12.75 5.34
CA ILE A 31 -0.84 14.11 5.28
C ILE A 31 -0.11 14.93 6.34
N ASN A 32 0.43 16.08 5.93
CA ASN A 32 0.93 17.07 6.86
C ASN A 32 -0.23 18.00 7.28
N PRO A 33 -0.66 17.97 8.55
CA PRO A 33 -1.81 18.76 8.99
C PRO A 33 -1.51 20.26 9.03
N LEU A 34 -0.23 20.65 9.02
CA LEU A 34 0.19 22.06 8.98
C LEU A 34 0.19 22.64 7.56
N HIS A 35 0.15 21.78 6.54
CA HIS A 35 0.20 22.15 5.12
C HIS A 35 -0.72 21.24 4.31
N ALA A 36 -2.00 21.20 4.67
CA ALA A 36 -2.99 20.31 4.06
C ALA A 36 -3.29 20.66 2.59
N GLU A 37 -2.94 21.87 2.17
CA GLU A 37 -3.02 22.37 0.80
C GLU A 37 -1.95 21.78 -0.14
N ASN A 38 -0.86 21.23 0.41
CA ASN A 38 0.18 20.59 -0.38
C ASN A 38 -0.20 19.14 -0.72
N TYR A 39 0.38 18.60 -1.79
CA TYR A 39 0.24 17.18 -2.07
C TYR A 39 0.86 16.34 -0.92
N PRO A 40 0.27 15.20 -0.56
CA PRO A 40 0.74 14.37 0.54
C PRO A 40 2.05 13.66 0.20
N GLU A 41 2.78 13.23 1.23
CA GLU A 41 3.89 12.29 1.03
C GLU A 41 3.32 10.96 0.54
N MET A 42 3.84 10.46 -0.57
CA MET A 42 3.40 9.23 -1.22
C MET A 42 4.57 8.25 -1.34
N LYS A 43 4.40 7.03 -0.81
CA LYS A 43 5.39 5.95 -0.87
C LYS A 43 4.75 4.68 -1.42
N LEU A 44 5.27 4.22 -2.56
CA LEU A 44 4.91 2.93 -3.16
C LEU A 44 5.62 1.79 -2.42
N LEU A 45 4.87 0.75 -2.07
CA LEU A 45 5.33 -0.42 -1.32
C LEU A 45 4.80 -1.69 -2.01
N GLY A 46 5.64 -2.71 -2.17
CA GLY A 46 5.24 -3.96 -2.79
C GLY A 46 6.38 -4.63 -3.53
N SER A 47 6.10 -5.21 -4.69
CA SER A 47 7.15 -5.82 -5.52
C SER A 47 8.00 -4.77 -6.23
N ASP A 48 9.31 -4.99 -6.35
CA ASP A 48 10.22 -4.08 -7.02
C ASP A 48 9.77 -3.73 -8.44
N LYS A 49 9.25 -4.73 -9.18
CA LYS A 49 8.75 -4.56 -10.54
C LYS A 49 7.60 -3.55 -10.60
N GLU A 50 6.61 -3.70 -9.72
CA GLU A 50 5.45 -2.81 -9.68
C GLU A 50 5.80 -1.44 -9.09
N VAL A 51 6.62 -1.40 -8.03
CA VAL A 51 7.09 -0.15 -7.42
C VAL A 51 7.86 0.69 -8.43
N PHE A 52 8.73 0.08 -9.23
CA PHE A 52 9.45 0.77 -10.30
C PHE A 52 8.50 1.35 -11.33
N LYS A 53 7.60 0.51 -11.89
CA LYS A 53 6.62 0.92 -12.89
C LYS A 53 5.76 2.10 -12.43
N TYR A 54 5.16 2.00 -11.24
CA TYR A 54 4.25 3.05 -10.75
C TYR A 54 5.01 4.28 -10.25
N ARG A 55 6.29 4.16 -9.90
CA ARG A 55 7.13 5.33 -9.62
C ARG A 55 7.33 6.16 -10.89
N GLU A 56 7.59 5.54 -12.03
CA GLU A 56 7.70 6.25 -13.31
C GLU A 56 6.40 6.99 -13.65
N ILE A 57 5.26 6.27 -13.61
CA ILE A 57 3.93 6.85 -13.85
C ILE A 57 3.63 8.03 -12.91
N LEU A 58 3.85 7.85 -11.60
CA LEU A 58 3.59 8.90 -10.62
C LEU A 58 4.51 10.11 -10.83
N SER A 59 5.77 9.90 -11.21
CA SER A 59 6.73 10.97 -11.45
C SER A 59 6.35 11.80 -12.69
N GLU A 60 5.88 11.15 -13.75
CA GLU A 60 5.42 11.80 -14.97
C GLU A 60 4.14 12.62 -14.74
N ASN A 61 3.25 12.12 -13.89
CA ASN A 61 1.95 12.73 -13.66
C ASN A 61 1.91 13.71 -12.48
N LEU A 62 2.96 13.80 -11.65
CA LEU A 62 2.93 14.57 -10.38
C LEU A 62 2.53 16.04 -10.58
N CYS A 63 2.85 16.64 -11.72
CA CYS A 63 2.47 18.00 -12.08
C CYS A 63 0.96 18.19 -12.31
N ASN A 64 0.20 17.11 -12.46
CA ASN A 64 -1.26 17.12 -12.63
C ASN A 64 -2.02 17.15 -11.30
N TRP A 65 -1.32 17.23 -10.15
CA TRP A 65 -1.98 17.40 -8.86
C TRP A 65 -2.85 18.66 -8.87
N ASP A 66 -4.14 18.46 -8.56
CA ASP A 66 -5.16 19.50 -8.55
C ASP A 66 -5.71 19.69 -7.14
N THR A 67 -5.52 20.88 -6.57
CA THR A 67 -6.01 21.21 -5.22
C THR A 67 -7.53 21.28 -5.12
N GLU A 68 -8.23 21.39 -6.24
CA GLU A 68 -9.70 21.37 -6.29
C GLU A 68 -10.27 19.94 -6.27
N LYS A 69 -9.43 18.92 -6.54
CA LYS A 69 -9.81 17.51 -6.48
C LYS A 69 -9.53 16.92 -5.11
N THR A 70 -10.32 15.91 -4.74
CA THR A 70 -10.06 15.15 -3.52
C THR A 70 -8.78 14.32 -3.66
N ILE A 71 -8.16 13.95 -2.53
CA ILE A 71 -6.95 13.10 -2.53
C ILE A 71 -7.18 11.78 -3.31
N PRO A 72 -8.29 11.03 -3.13
CA PRO A 72 -8.53 9.83 -3.91
C PRO A 72 -8.61 10.07 -5.42
N GLU A 73 -9.28 11.13 -5.87
CA GLU A 73 -9.39 11.50 -7.29
C GLU A 73 -8.01 11.83 -7.88
N ASN A 74 -7.23 12.64 -7.17
CA ASN A 74 -5.84 12.92 -7.58
C ASN A 74 -5.02 11.64 -7.70
N ILE A 75 -5.12 10.72 -6.74
CA ILE A 75 -4.34 9.48 -6.77
C ILE A 75 -4.73 8.58 -7.95
N LEU A 76 -6.02 8.48 -8.29
CA LEU A 76 -6.47 7.72 -9.47
C LEU A 76 -5.84 8.28 -10.75
N GLU A 77 -5.86 9.60 -10.92
CA GLU A 77 -5.26 10.27 -12.08
C GLU A 77 -3.74 10.15 -12.11
N LEU A 78 -3.07 10.37 -10.98
CA LEU A 78 -1.62 10.28 -10.87
C LEU A 78 -1.11 8.87 -11.19
N LEU A 79 -1.82 7.84 -10.74
CA LEU A 79 -1.46 6.44 -10.99
C LEU A 79 -2.02 5.89 -12.31
N ALA A 80 -2.79 6.70 -13.04
CA ALA A 80 -3.49 6.31 -14.27
C ALA A 80 -4.31 5.01 -14.10
N ILE A 81 -5.13 4.95 -13.04
CA ILE A 81 -6.07 3.86 -12.76
C ILE A 81 -7.50 4.38 -12.68
N ASP A 82 -8.46 3.59 -13.14
CA ASP A 82 -9.86 4.02 -13.21
C ASP A 82 -10.58 3.95 -11.85
N GLU A 83 -10.24 2.94 -11.02
CA GLU A 83 -10.85 2.73 -9.71
C GLU A 83 -9.90 2.03 -8.72
N PHE A 84 -10.16 2.24 -7.42
CA PHE A 84 -9.45 1.51 -6.37
C PHE A 84 -10.03 0.09 -6.20
N PRO A 85 -9.16 -0.91 -5.94
CA PRO A 85 -9.65 -2.24 -5.59
C PRO A 85 -10.49 -2.15 -4.31
N GLN A 86 -11.58 -2.92 -4.29
CA GLN A 86 -12.40 -3.10 -3.10
C GLN A 86 -11.91 -4.30 -2.32
N ARG A 87 -12.02 -4.23 -0.99
CA ARG A 87 -11.71 -5.37 -0.13
C ARG A 87 -12.68 -6.51 -0.48
N PRO A 88 -12.21 -7.73 -0.75
CA PRO A 88 -13.08 -8.87 -0.94
C PRO A 88 -13.95 -9.10 0.30
N VAL A 89 -15.21 -9.50 0.10
CA VAL A 89 -16.16 -9.71 1.21
C VAL A 89 -15.89 -11.03 1.93
N ASP A 90 -15.33 -12.01 1.21
CA ASP A 90 -15.13 -13.38 1.69
C ASP A 90 -13.78 -13.90 1.19
N GLU A 91 -12.73 -13.84 2.03
CA GLU A 91 -11.55 -14.69 1.85
C GLU A 91 -11.63 -15.79 2.91
N GLU A 92 -12.02 -16.99 2.49
CA GLU A 92 -11.79 -18.18 3.29
C GLU A 92 -10.27 -18.32 3.47
N MET A 93 -9.79 -18.18 4.72
CA MET A 93 -8.39 -18.52 5.03
C MET A 93 -8.14 -19.96 4.59
N ASP A 94 -7.21 -20.15 3.65
CA ASP A 94 -6.72 -21.48 3.31
C ASP A 94 -6.01 -22.06 4.54
N ASN A 95 -6.72 -22.90 5.29
CA ASN A 95 -6.23 -23.53 6.52
C ASN A 95 -5.02 -24.46 6.28
N ASN A 96 -4.63 -24.73 5.02
CA ASN A 96 -3.44 -25.50 4.67
C ASN A 96 -2.22 -24.63 4.35
N ALA A 97 -2.36 -23.30 4.29
CA ALA A 97 -1.24 -22.42 4.03
C ALA A 97 -0.32 -22.33 5.26
N ILE A 98 1.00 -22.45 5.05
CA ILE A 98 2.02 -22.32 6.12
C ILE A 98 2.07 -20.88 6.65
N CYS A 99 1.73 -19.90 5.81
CA CYS A 99 1.60 -18.49 6.17
C CYS A 99 0.39 -17.91 5.44
N SER A 100 -0.40 -17.09 6.13
CA SER A 100 -1.49 -16.35 5.51
C SER A 100 -0.96 -15.38 4.45
N ASP A 101 -1.86 -14.88 3.61
CA ASP A 101 -1.50 -13.95 2.55
C ASP A 101 -1.25 -12.52 3.06
N GLU A 102 -1.35 -12.28 4.37
CA GLU A 102 -1.05 -10.98 4.99
C GLU A 102 0.17 -11.03 5.95
N GLU A 103 0.70 -12.22 6.24
CA GLU A 103 1.84 -12.42 7.15
C GLU A 103 3.20 -12.41 6.44
N CYS A 104 4.23 -11.96 7.17
CA CYS A 104 5.60 -12.06 6.72
C CYS A 104 6.04 -13.53 6.61
N CYS A 105 6.60 -13.93 5.47
CA CYS A 105 6.99 -15.31 5.19
C CYS A 105 8.32 -15.74 5.88
N ILE A 106 8.93 -14.87 6.69
CA ILE A 106 10.15 -15.15 7.45
C ILE A 106 9.84 -15.34 8.94
N CYS A 107 9.18 -14.35 9.55
CA CYS A 107 8.84 -14.39 10.98
C CYS A 107 7.45 -14.98 11.26
N PHE A 108 6.63 -15.19 10.22
CA PHE A 108 5.26 -15.68 10.33
C PHE A 108 4.34 -14.79 11.18
N SER A 109 4.67 -13.50 11.25
CA SER A 109 3.86 -12.49 11.95
C SER A 109 3.34 -11.45 10.97
N MET A 110 2.14 -10.95 11.25
CA MET A 110 1.57 -9.80 10.53
C MET A 110 2.29 -8.52 10.95
N GLU A 111 2.42 -8.26 12.24
CA GLU A 111 3.16 -7.11 12.76
C GLU A 111 4.58 -7.51 13.19
N SER A 112 5.56 -6.64 12.92
CA SER A 112 6.91 -6.77 13.48
C SER A 112 6.91 -6.43 14.97
N GLU A 113 8.06 -6.60 15.64
CA GLU A 113 8.20 -6.18 17.06
C GLU A 113 7.94 -4.68 17.27
N GLU A 114 8.14 -3.86 16.24
CA GLU A 114 7.89 -2.41 16.25
C GLU A 114 6.47 -2.04 15.78
N GLY A 115 5.63 -3.03 15.44
CA GLY A 115 4.26 -2.82 14.96
C GLY A 115 4.15 -2.56 13.46
N ASP A 116 5.23 -2.74 12.69
CA ASP A 116 5.19 -2.53 11.23
C ASP A 116 4.54 -3.72 10.51
N LEU A 117 3.70 -3.44 9.51
CA LEU A 117 3.17 -4.44 8.59
C LEU A 117 4.18 -4.79 7.48
N PRO A 118 4.05 -5.94 6.80
CA PRO A 118 4.94 -6.32 5.71
C PRO A 118 4.80 -5.33 4.55
N THR A 119 5.91 -4.84 4.04
CA THR A 119 5.93 -3.82 2.96
C THR A 119 6.48 -4.35 1.65
N GLU A 120 7.27 -5.42 1.69
CA GLU A 120 7.89 -6.01 0.52
C GLU A 120 7.08 -7.21 0.04
N ILE A 121 6.94 -7.35 -1.28
CA ILE A 121 6.25 -8.48 -1.91
C ILE A 121 7.17 -9.12 -2.93
N CYS A 122 7.23 -10.45 -2.97
CA CYS A 122 8.03 -11.16 -3.96
C CYS A 122 7.63 -10.79 -5.41
N SER A 123 8.60 -10.35 -6.21
CA SER A 123 8.40 -9.98 -7.63
C SER A 123 8.01 -11.15 -8.55
N ASN A 124 8.09 -12.40 -8.07
CA ASN A 124 7.58 -13.55 -8.80
C ASN A 124 6.05 -13.60 -8.67
N GLU A 125 5.35 -13.41 -9.79
CA GLU A 125 3.87 -13.39 -9.88
C GLU A 125 3.20 -14.68 -9.37
N LYS A 126 3.92 -15.81 -9.35
CA LYS A 126 3.44 -17.08 -8.78
C LYS A 126 3.64 -17.20 -7.26
N CYS A 127 4.49 -16.35 -6.68
CA CYS A 127 4.83 -16.38 -5.26
C CYS A 127 4.02 -15.36 -4.47
N ARG A 128 4.19 -14.06 -4.77
CA ARG A 128 3.53 -12.91 -4.10
C ARG A 128 3.51 -12.95 -2.56
N LYS A 129 4.46 -13.64 -1.93
CA LYS A 129 4.58 -13.66 -0.47
C LYS A 129 5.10 -12.32 0.05
N TYR A 130 4.64 -11.99 1.26
CA TYR A 130 4.89 -10.74 1.97
C TYR A 130 6.09 -10.86 2.89
N PHE A 131 6.80 -9.75 3.09
CA PHE A 131 7.95 -9.68 3.97
C PHE A 131 8.02 -8.30 4.66
N HIS A 132 8.40 -8.28 5.93
CA HIS A 132 8.87 -7.05 6.57
C HIS A 132 10.22 -6.67 5.97
N SER A 133 10.44 -5.37 5.68
CA SER A 133 11.75 -4.93 5.16
C SER A 133 12.89 -5.34 6.10
N PHE A 134 12.68 -5.28 7.42
CA PHE A 134 13.69 -5.68 8.40
C PHE A 134 14.03 -7.18 8.34
N CYS A 135 13.05 -8.05 8.15
CA CYS A 135 13.28 -9.50 8.04
C CYS A 135 14.13 -9.88 6.82
N LEU A 136 14.10 -9.08 5.75
CA LEU A 136 14.92 -9.30 4.54
C LEU A 136 16.37 -8.82 4.69
N LEU A 137 16.69 -8.03 5.71
CA LEU A 137 18.02 -7.47 5.94
C LEU A 137 18.89 -8.32 6.89
N GLN A 138 18.33 -9.40 7.45
CA GLN A 138 19.01 -10.35 8.33
C GLN A 138 19.87 -11.34 7.55
#